data_AF-A0A090VMS4-F1
#
_entry.id   AF-A0A090VMS4-F1
#
_cell.length_a   1.000
_cell.length_b   1.000
_cell.length_c   1.000
_cell.angle_alpha   90.00
_cell.angle_beta   90.00
_cell.angle_gamma   90.00
#
_symmetry.space_group_name_H-M   'P 1'
#
loop_
_entity.id
_entity.type
_entity.pdbx_description
1 polymer ?
#
loop_
_entity_poly.entity_id
_entity_poly.type
_entity_poly.pdbx_seq_one_letter_code
_entity_poly.pdbx_strand_id
1 'polypeptide(L)' 'MDAFQYGAPPHGGLAFGLDRLVAILGGQETIRDFIAFPKNNSGRDVMIDAPAPIDDEQLEELSLKLNLKL' A
#
# COMPACT_ATOMS: atom_id res chain seq x y z
N MET A 1 9.10 14.48 -18.10
CA MET A 1 10.53 14.10 -18.20
C MET A 1 11.45 15.33 -18.18
N ASP A 2 10.89 16.53 -18.08
CA ASP A 2 11.58 17.81 -18.21
C ASP A 2 12.63 18.04 -17.12
N ALA A 3 12.46 17.43 -15.94
CA ALA A 3 13.40 17.52 -14.82
C ALA A 3 14.83 17.03 -15.18
N PHE A 4 14.98 16.08 -16.12
CA PHE A 4 16.30 15.59 -16.51
C PHE A 4 17.06 16.54 -17.45
N GLN A 5 16.36 17.49 -18.07
CA GLN A 5 16.94 18.43 -19.04
C GLN A 5 17.71 19.58 -18.36
N TYR A 6 17.48 19.81 -17.08
CA TYR A 6 18.14 20.86 -16.29
C TYR A 6 19.43 20.36 -15.61
N GLY A 7 20.07 19.33 -16.16
CA GLY A 7 21.36 18.82 -15.68
C GLY A 7 21.26 17.81 -14.53
N ALA A 8 20.25 16.92 -14.56
CA ALA A 8 20.21 15.81 -13.62
C ALA A 8 21.49 14.94 -13.79
N PRO A 9 22.26 14.68 -12.72
CA PRO A 9 23.50 13.92 -12.81
C PRO A 9 23.23 12.43 -13.07
N PRO A 10 24.23 11.66 -13.52
CA PRO A 10 24.16 10.20 -13.49
C PRO A 10 23.87 9.72 -12.06
N HIS A 11 22.74 9.05 -11.86
CA HIS A 11 22.29 8.57 -10.56
C HIS A 11 21.87 7.11 -10.64
N GLY A 12 22.10 6.38 -9.55
CA GLY A 12 21.64 5.01 -9.36
C GLY A 12 21.12 4.87 -7.93
N GLY A 13 20.13 4.00 -7.74
CA GLY A 13 19.51 3.75 -6.44
C GLY A 13 19.23 2.27 -6.23
N LEU A 14 19.05 1.90 -4.98
CA LEU A 14 18.62 0.56 -4.57
C LEU A 14 17.60 0.70 -3.43
N ALA A 15 16.59 -0.16 -3.42
CA ALA A 15 15.61 -0.25 -2.35
C ALA A 15 15.57 -1.68 -1.81
N PHE A 16 15.54 -1.81 -0.49
CA PHE A 16 15.32 -3.09 0.19
C PHE A 16 13.85 -3.26 0.54
N GLY A 17 13.32 -4.48 0.39
CA GLY A 17 12.04 -4.85 0.99
C GLY A 17 12.24 -5.09 2.48
N LEU A 18 11.93 -4.10 3.31
CA LEU A 18 12.18 -4.14 4.76
C LEU A 18 11.50 -5.35 5.42
N ASP A 19 10.22 -5.60 5.14
CA ASP A 19 9.47 -6.70 5.76
C ASP A 19 10.12 -8.06 5.45
N ARG A 20 10.59 -8.23 4.21
CA ARG A 20 11.29 -9.43 3.77
C ARG A 20 12.66 -9.55 4.43
N LEU A 21 13.42 -8.45 4.50
CA LEU A 21 14.72 -8.41 5.15
C LEU A 21 14.59 -8.85 6.62
N VAL A 22 13.62 -8.29 7.35
CA VAL A 22 13.39 -8.65 8.76
C VAL A 22 12.90 -10.10 8.89
N ALA A 23 12.02 -10.58 8.02
CA ALA A 23 11.58 -11.98 8.04
C ALA A 23 12.75 -12.96 7.87
N ILE A 24 13.66 -12.69 6.93
CA ILE A 24 14.89 -13.49 6.73
C ILE A 24 15.77 -13.45 7.98
N LEU A 25 15.98 -12.27 8.57
CA LEU A 25 16.75 -12.12 9.81
C LEU A 25 16.09 -12.86 10.99
N GLY A 26 14.76 -12.96 11.00
CA GLY A 26 13.97 -13.71 11.98
C GLY A 26 13.79 -15.21 11.66
N GLY A 27 14.40 -15.72 10.58
CA GLY A 27 14.31 -17.14 10.19
C GLY A 27 12.91 -17.56 9.74
N GLN A 28 12.08 -16.65 9.25
CA GLN A 28 10.73 -16.91 8.77
C GLN A 28 10.63 -16.70 7.26
N GLU A 29 9.80 -17.51 6.60
CA GLU A 29 9.52 -17.35 5.17
C GLU A 29 8.39 -16.34 4.90
N THR A 30 7.51 -16.15 5.89
CA THR A 30 6.37 -15.25 5.84
C THR A 30 6.69 -13.89 6.46
N ILE A 31 6.28 -12.82 5.78
CA ILE A 31 6.39 -11.44 6.30
C ILE A 31 5.23 -11.08 7.23
N ARG A 32 4.15 -11.88 7.26
CA ARG A 32 2.91 -11.55 7.96
C ARG A 32 3.14 -11.34 9.47
N ASP A 33 4.06 -12.09 10.05
CA ASP A 33 4.37 -12.05 11.49
C ASP A 33 5.28 -10.86 11.86
N PHE A 34 5.80 -10.14 10.86
CA PHE A 34 6.64 -8.94 11.03
C PHE A 34 5.89 -7.65 10.71
N ILE A 35 4.60 -7.76 10.39
CA ILE A 35 3.70 -6.63 10.13
C ILE A 35 2.65 -6.64 11.24
N ALA A 36 2.55 -5.59 12.04
CA ALA A 36 1.66 -5.56 13.20
C ALA A 36 0.17 -5.77 12.85
N PHE A 37 -0.28 -5.22 11.72
CA PHE A 37 -1.67 -5.31 11.23
C PHE A 37 -1.72 -5.77 9.77
N PRO A 38 -1.46 -7.08 9.52
CA PRO A 38 -1.35 -7.60 8.16
C PRO A 38 -2.74 -7.72 7.53
N LYS A 39 -2.81 -7.50 6.22
CA LYS A 39 -4.03 -7.71 5.44
C LYS A 39 -4.17 -9.17 5.01
N ASN A 40 -5.39 -9.63 4.73
CA ASN A 40 -5.62 -10.95 4.13
C ASN A 40 -5.34 -10.93 2.61
N ASN A 41 -5.52 -12.07 1.94
CA ASN A 41 -5.26 -12.20 0.50
C ASN A 41 -6.21 -11.36 -0.38
N SER A 42 -7.31 -10.85 0.18
CA SER A 42 -8.24 -9.93 -0.49
C SER A 42 -7.94 -8.47 -0.16
N GLY A 43 -6.82 -8.17 0.50
CA GLY A 43 -6.45 -6.81 0.91
C GLY A 43 -7.26 -6.27 2.09
N ARG A 44 -8.05 -7.11 2.78
CA ARG A 44 -8.86 -6.69 3.93
C ARG A 44 -8.10 -6.78 5.24
N ASP A 45 -8.29 -5.77 6.07
CA ASP A 45 -7.97 -5.86 7.49
C ASP A 45 -9.16 -6.48 8.21
N VAL A 46 -8.99 -7.70 8.71
CA VAL A 46 -10.06 -8.44 9.39
C VAL A 46 -10.29 -7.95 10.82
N MET A 47 -9.34 -7.20 11.41
CA MET A 47 -9.45 -6.73 12.79
C MET A 47 -10.38 -5.52 12.90
N ILE A 48 -10.28 -4.59 11.95
CA ILE A 48 -11.07 -3.35 11.93
C ILE A 48 -12.14 -3.33 10.83
N ASP A 49 -12.32 -4.45 10.13
CA ASP A 49 -13.22 -4.59 8.97
C ASP A 49 -13.02 -3.51 7.90
N ALA A 50 -11.77 -3.38 7.42
CA ALA A 50 -11.41 -2.45 6.35
C ALA A 50 -11.04 -3.18 5.05
N PRO A 51 -11.30 -2.60 3.86
CA PRO A 51 -12.08 -1.39 3.62
C PRO A 51 -13.58 -1.61 3.90
N ALA A 52 -14.28 -0.51 4.16
CA ALA A 52 -15.72 -0.45 4.37
C ALA A 52 -16.33 0.67 3.50
N PRO A 53 -17.65 0.64 3.23
CA PRO A 53 -18.36 1.76 2.62
C PRO A 53 -18.18 3.05 3.43
N ILE A 54 -18.21 4.19 2.74
CA ILE A 54 -18.20 5.53 3.34
C ILE A 54 -19.56 6.19 3.11
N ASP A 55 -19.84 7.27 3.83
CA ASP A 55 -21.11 8.00 3.68
C ASP A 55 -21.17 8.73 2.33
N ASP A 56 -22.38 8.83 1.77
CA ASP A 56 -22.61 9.49 0.48
C ASP A 56 -22.21 10.97 0.49
N GLU A 57 -22.33 11.65 1.65
CA GLU A 57 -21.89 13.04 1.83
C GLU A 57 -20.39 13.21 1.55
N GLN A 58 -19.56 12.22 1.93
CA GLN A 58 -18.11 12.24 1.67
C GLN A 58 -17.79 12.01 0.19
N LEU A 59 -18.60 11.21 -0.50
CA LEU A 59 -18.47 11.01 -1.95
C LEU A 59 -18.86 12.29 -2.70
N GLU A 60 -19.93 12.97 -2.27
CA GLU A 60 -20.38 14.24 -2.85
C GLU A 60 -19.34 15.35 -2.63
N GLU A 61 -18.79 15.47 -1.42
CA GLU A 61 -17.73 16.43 -1.09
C GLU A 61 -16.51 16.26 -2.02
N LEU A 62 -16.13 15.01 -2.31
CA LEU A 62 -14.99 14.69 -3.17
C LEU A 62 -15.35 14.67 -4.67
N SER A 63 -16.62 14.93 -5.03
CA SER A 63 -17.13 14.81 -6.41
C SER A 63 -16.86 13.43 -7.04
N LEU A 64 -16.98 12.37 -6.23
CA LEU A 64 -16.77 10.97 -6.63
C LEU A 64 -18.11 10.23 -6.77
N LYS A 65 -18.16 9.28 -7.69
CA LYS A 65 -19.30 8.36 -7.85
C LYS A 65 -18.82 6.93 -7.99
N LEU A 66 -19.37 6.04 -7.18
CA LEU A 66 -19.10 4.61 -7.28
C LEU A 66 -19.83 4.01 -8.48
N ASN A 67 -19.10 3.24 -9.30
CA ASN A 67 -19.66 2.49 -10.42
C ASN A 67 -19.82 1.01 -10.03
N LEU A 68 -20.79 0.73 -9.15
CA LEU A 68 -21.08 -0.63 -8.72
C LEU A 68 -22.09 -1.27 -9.69
N LYS A 69 -21.76 -2.46 -10.20
CA LYS A 69 -22.74 -3.30 -10.91
C LYS A 69 -23.58 -4.02 -9.85
N LEU A 70 -24.90 -3.81 -9.91
CA LEU A 70 -25.90 -4.58 -9.15
C LEU A 70 -25.82 -6.06 -9.54
#